data_AF-A0A9E4MCT0-F1
#
_entry.id   AF-A0A9E4MCT0-F1
#
_cell.length_a   1.000
_cell.length_b   1.000
_cell.length_c   1.000
_cell.angle_alpha   90.00
_cell.angle_beta   90.00
_cell.angle_gamma   90.00
#
_symmetry.space_group_name_H-M   'P 1'
#
loop_
_entity.id
_entity.type
_entity.pdbx_description
1 polymer ?
#
loop_
_entity_poly.entity_id
_entity_poly.type
_entity_poly.pdbx_seq_one_letter_code
_entity_poly.pdbx_strand_id
1 'polypeptide(L)' 'VAGDRTLPAGDYFHDLHHKYFECNYGTPVVPVDAWVGTWHDGSPEAHERMRARREAAGHTSG' A
#
# COMPACT_ATOMS: atom_id res chain seq x y z
N VAL A 1 -0.65 -31.21 8.98
CA VAL A 1 -1.47 -30.03 8.58
C VAL A 1 -0.60 -29.13 7.71
N ALA A 2 -0.76 -29.20 6.39
CA ALA A 2 -0.05 -28.31 5.48
C ALA A 2 -0.73 -26.93 5.55
N GLY A 3 0.03 -25.91 5.94
CA GLY A 3 -0.46 -24.54 6.02
C GLY A 3 -0.94 -24.10 4.64
N ASP A 4 -2.21 -23.73 4.59
CA ASP A 4 -2.83 -23.08 3.45
C ASP A 4 -1.97 -21.86 3.05
N ARG A 5 -1.32 -21.94 1.89
CA ARG A 5 -0.51 -20.86 1.29
C ARG A 5 -1.33 -20.01 0.34
N THR A 6 -2.63 -19.86 0.58
CA THR A 6 -3.44 -18.92 -0.18
C THR A 6 -3.07 -17.52 0.29
N LEU A 7 -2.30 -16.79 -0.51
CA LEU A 7 -2.18 -15.35 -0.35
C LEU A 7 -3.59 -14.77 -0.54
N PRO A 8 -4.19 -14.10 0.46
CA PRO A 8 -5.55 -13.58 0.35
C PRO A 8 -5.55 -12.41 -0.63
N ALA A 9 -5.71 -12.69 -1.93
CA ALA A 9 -5.73 -11.70 -3.01
C ALA A 9 -7.05 -10.90 -3.09
N GLY A 10 -8.02 -11.19 -2.22
CA GLY A 10 -9.34 -10.57 -2.18
C GLY A 10 -9.65 -9.87 -0.85
N ASP A 11 -8.62 -9.39 -0.16
CA ASP A 11 -8.78 -8.59 1.06
C ASP A 11 -8.69 -7.09 0.77
N TYR A 12 -9.12 -6.28 1.74
CA TYR A 12 -9.15 -4.82 1.61
C TYR A 12 -7.78 -4.21 1.29
N PHE A 13 -6.69 -4.90 1.66
CA PHE A 13 -5.32 -4.49 1.34
C PHE A 13 -5.06 -4.55 -0.17
N HIS A 14 -5.49 -5.63 -0.84
CA HIS A 14 -5.40 -5.76 -2.30
C HIS A 14 -6.39 -4.83 -3.04
N ASP A 15 -7.60 -4.63 -2.51
CA ASP A 15 -8.54 -3.65 -3.09
C ASP A 15 -7.94 -2.24 -3.13
N LEU A 16 -7.27 -1.85 -2.05
CA LEU A 16 -6.56 -0.57 -1.97
C LEU A 16 -5.37 -0.52 -2.93
N HIS A 17 -4.61 -1.61 -3.10
CA HIS A 17 -3.53 -1.69 -4.09
C HIS A 17 -4.05 -1.49 -5.52
N HIS A 18 -5.17 -2.13 -5.89
CA HIS A 18 -5.77 -1.97 -7.22
C HIS A 18 -6.36 -0.57 -7.45
N LYS A 19 -6.93 0.05 -6.40
CA LYS A 19 -7.44 1.43 -6.48
C LYS A 19 -6.31 2.46 -6.51
N TYR A 20 -5.23 2.20 -5.77
CA TYR A 20 -4.08 3.07 -5.62
C TYR A 20 -2.80 2.25 -5.84
N PHE A 21 -2.35 2.17 -7.09
CA PHE A 21 -1.16 1.41 -7.52
C PHE A 21 0.16 1.77 -6.79
N GLU A 22 0.16 2.82 -5.96
CA GLU A 22 1.33 3.34 -5.23
C GLU A 22 1.38 2.93 -3.75
N CYS A 23 0.52 2.01 -3.32
CA CYS A 23 0.53 1.45 -1.97
C CYS A 23 0.44 -0.06 -1.99
N ASN A 24 0.78 -0.71 -0.88
CA ASN A 24 0.47 -2.11 -0.62
C ASN A 24 1.07 -3.08 -1.66
N TYR A 25 2.34 -2.90 -2.02
CA TYR A 25 3.05 -3.71 -3.03
C TYR A 25 3.35 -5.15 -2.58
N GLY A 26 3.40 -5.38 -1.27
CA GLY A 26 3.73 -6.67 -0.69
C GLY A 26 2.52 -7.52 -0.37
N THR A 27 2.65 -8.27 0.71
CA THR A 27 1.51 -8.94 1.37
C THR A 27 1.49 -8.45 2.81
N PRO A 28 0.35 -8.46 3.52
CA PRO A 28 0.29 -8.03 4.92
C PRO A 28 1.28 -8.76 5.85
N VAL A 29 1.76 -9.94 5.42
CA VAL A 29 2.70 -10.79 6.15
C VAL A 29 4.14 -10.26 6.07
N VAL A 30 4.50 -9.53 5.01
CA VAL A 30 5.83 -8.96 4.84
C VAL A 30 5.73 -7.43 4.88
N PRO A 31 6.28 -6.74 5.89
CA PRO A 31 6.08 -5.31 6.13
C PRO A 31 6.91 -4.42 5.18
N VAL A 32 7.07 -4.82 3.92
CA VAL A 32 7.80 -4.05 2.89
C VAL A 32 7.26 -2.63 2.81
N ASP A 33 5.93 -2.51 2.75
CA ASP A 33 5.24 -1.23 2.67
C ASP A 33 5.40 -0.37 3.93
N ALA A 34 5.65 -0.97 5.09
CA ALA A 34 5.98 -0.20 6.30
C ALA A 34 7.41 0.34 6.25
N TRP A 35 8.36 -0.42 5.69
CA TRP A 35 9.75 -0.01 5.56
C TRP A 35 9.96 1.08 4.51
N VAL A 36 9.26 1.00 3.37
CA VAL A 36 9.36 2.01 2.30
C VAL A 36 8.29 3.12 2.41
N GLY A 37 7.44 3.05 3.45
CA GLY A 37 6.44 4.06 3.76
C GLY A 37 5.21 4.06 2.85
N THR A 38 4.96 2.98 2.11
CA THR A 38 3.83 2.80 1.18
C THR A 38 2.62 2.10 1.76
N TRP A 39 2.61 1.81 3.06
CA TRP A 39 1.48 1.16 3.72
C TRP A 39 0.20 2.01 3.69
N HIS A 40 -0.92 1.39 3.28
CA HIS A 40 -2.25 1.98 3.25
C HIS A 40 -3.30 1.01 3.80
N ASP A 41 -3.85 1.33 4.98
CA ASP A 41 -4.88 0.56 5.68
C ASP A 41 -6.31 1.09 5.45
N GLY A 42 -6.46 2.15 4.65
CA GLY A 42 -7.76 2.78 4.36
C GLY A 42 -8.08 3.97 5.26
N SER A 43 -7.24 4.25 6.26
CA SER A 43 -7.40 5.41 7.14
C SER A 43 -7.25 6.73 6.38
N PRO A 44 -7.93 7.81 6.82
CA PRO A 44 -7.74 9.16 6.28
C PRO A 44 -6.27 9.59 6.32
N GLU A 45 -5.55 9.26 7.40
CA GLU A 45 -4.15 9.60 7.59
C GLU A 45 -3.25 8.88 6.56
N ALA A 46 -3.52 7.61 6.27
CA ALA A 46 -2.82 6.90 5.19
C ALA A 46 -3.07 7.52 3.82
N HIS A 47 -4.30 7.97 3.60
CA HIS A 47 -4.68 8.63 2.36
C HIS A 47 -3.96 9.99 2.20
N GLU A 48 -3.89 10.79 3.25
CA GLU A 48 -3.14 12.06 3.27
C GLU A 48 -1.65 11.84 3.01
N ARG A 49 -1.02 10.85 3.67
CA ARG A 49 0.39 10.51 3.41
C ARG A 49 0.63 10.10 1.97
N MET A 50 -0.29 9.36 1.34
CA MET A 50 -0.19 9.00 -0.07
C MET A 50 -0.33 10.23 -0.98
N ARG A 51 -1.31 11.11 -0.73
CA ARG A 51 -1.47 12.36 -1.48
C ARG A 51 -0.24 13.26 -1.37
N ALA A 52 0.30 13.44 -0.17
CA ALA A 52 1.50 14.25 0.05
C ALA A 52 2.71 13.73 -0.73
N ARG A 53 2.88 12.40 -0.83
CA ARG A 53 3.93 11.77 -1.65
C ARG A 53 3.75 12.03 -3.14
N ARG A 54 2.53 11.93 -3.66
CA ARG A 54 2.20 12.26 -5.06
C ARG A 54 2.48 13.73 -5.38
N GLU A 55 2.11 14.62 -4.47
CA GLU A 55 2.34 16.05 -4.62
C GLU A 55 3.84 16.37 -4.58
N ALA A 56 4.61 15.75 -3.67
CA ALA A 56 6.07 15.88 -3.63
C ALA A 56 6.76 15.30 -4.88
N ALA A 57 6.31 14.16 -5.38
CA ALA A 57 6.82 13.55 -6.62
C ALA A 57 6.43 14.34 -7.87
N GLY A 58 5.26 15.00 -7.86
CA GLY A 58 4.80 15.89 -8.93
C GLY A 58 5.44 17.28 -8.92
N HIS A 59 6.24 17.61 -7.88
CA HIS A 59 6.93 18.90 -7.75
C HIS A 59 8.39 18.87 -8.19
N THR A 60 8.85 17.83 -8.90
CA THR A 60 10.06 17.92 -9.72
C THR A 60 9.76 18.70 -11.00
N SER A 61 9.53 20.00 -10.86
CA SER A 61 9.79 20.96 -11.91
C SER A 61 11.21 21.47 -11.70
N GLY A 62 12.12 21.00 -12.56
CA GLY A 62 13.53 21.39 -12.60
C GLY A 62 14.31 20.52 -13.56
#